data_AF-A0AAU4W8D1-F1
#
_entry.id   AF-A0AAU4W8D1-F1
#
_cell.length_a   1.000
_cell.length_b   1.000
_cell.length_c   1.000
_cell.angle_alpha   90.00
_cell.angle_beta   90.00
_cell.angle_gamma   90.00
#
_symmetry.space_group_name_H-M   'P 1'
#
loop_
_entity.id
_entity.type
_entity.pdbx_description
1 polymer ?
#
loop_
_entity_poly.entity_id
_entity_poly.type
_entity_poly.pdbx_seq_one_letter_code
_entity_poly.pdbx_strand_id
1 'polypeptide(L)'
;MRTSDGAFNAGTTVLKARGLTSGEFLDWMDGAFAGDDERPLLAAHPEHYVMGTDAIGARVVENIGPHVCSFYMGGWGTDAMAWAEDADEPLPESEFPRKMSSNLFLEDGTVVGRALIQFGDTADGFTANLTVYFPTSCPKDVLDHHLRHYAVEFRNWIVAAAAARA
;
A
#
# COMPACT_ATOMS: atom_id res chain seq x y z
N MET A 1 18.65 18.75 -10.00
CA MET A 1 17.68 17.76 -9.49
C MET A 1 17.58 16.67 -10.54
N ARG A 2 17.70 15.39 -10.18
CA ARG A 2 17.46 14.29 -11.14
C ARG A 2 15.96 14.05 -11.20
N THR A 3 15.36 14.18 -12.36
CA THR A 3 13.97 13.80 -12.63
C THR A 3 13.95 12.37 -13.18
N SER A 4 12.88 11.62 -12.92
CA SER A 4 12.69 10.29 -13.52
C SER A 4 12.01 10.32 -14.88
N ASP A 5 11.59 11.50 -15.33
CA ASP A 5 10.83 11.73 -16.56
C ASP A 5 9.58 10.81 -16.66
N GLY A 6 8.96 10.55 -15.50
CA GLY A 6 7.77 9.70 -15.37
C GLY A 6 8.05 8.19 -15.31
N ALA A 7 9.31 7.76 -15.34
CA ALA A 7 9.68 6.35 -15.22
C ALA A 7 9.75 5.88 -13.75
N PHE A 8 9.37 4.62 -13.51
CA PHE A 8 9.37 3.99 -12.19
C PHE A 8 10.05 2.62 -12.22
N ASN A 9 10.64 2.23 -11.10
CA ASN A 9 11.03 0.85 -10.79
C ASN A 9 9.99 0.26 -9.83
N ALA A 10 9.56 -0.97 -10.09
CA ALA A 10 8.66 -1.71 -9.22
C ALA A 10 9.40 -2.73 -8.35
N GLY A 11 8.77 -3.08 -7.24
CA GLY A 11 9.11 -4.26 -6.45
C GLY A 11 7.89 -4.77 -5.71
N THR A 12 7.84 -6.09 -5.47
CA THR A 12 6.68 -6.75 -4.86
C THR A 12 7.07 -7.54 -3.62
N THR A 13 6.36 -7.30 -2.53
CA THR A 13 6.36 -8.14 -1.33
C THR A 13 5.16 -9.08 -1.37
N VAL A 14 5.40 -10.38 -1.17
CA VAL A 14 4.34 -11.40 -1.19
C VAL A 14 4.16 -11.99 0.20
N LEU A 15 2.94 -11.90 0.74
CA LEU A 15 2.56 -12.50 2.01
C LEU A 15 1.51 -13.59 1.80
N LYS A 16 1.62 -14.67 2.57
CA LYS A 16 0.61 -15.73 2.62
C LYS A 16 0.02 -15.79 4.01
N ALA A 17 -1.27 -15.49 4.11
CA ALA A 17 -2.02 -15.56 5.35
C ALA A 17 -2.85 -16.84 5.41
N ARG A 18 -3.12 -17.33 6.62
CA ARG A 18 -3.99 -18.49 6.88
C ARG A 18 -4.99 -18.13 7.97
N GLY A 19 -6.16 -18.77 7.96
CA GLY A 19 -7.18 -18.64 9.00
C GLY A 19 -8.16 -17.48 8.84
N LEU A 20 -8.00 -16.66 7.80
CA LEU A 20 -8.95 -15.64 7.36
C LEU A 20 -8.87 -15.49 5.84
N THR A 21 -9.99 -15.19 5.20
CA THR A 21 -10.09 -14.86 3.78
C THR A 21 -9.60 -13.44 3.51
N SER A 22 -9.27 -13.13 2.26
CA SER A 22 -8.96 -11.75 1.84
C SER A 22 -10.16 -10.82 2.04
N GLY A 23 -11.39 -11.30 1.86
CA GLY A 23 -12.60 -10.52 2.11
C GLY A 23 -12.70 -10.06 3.57
N GLU A 24 -12.54 -10.99 4.52
CA GLU A 24 -12.54 -10.64 5.95
C GLU A 24 -11.42 -9.68 6.33
N PHE A 25 -10.24 -9.83 5.72
CA PHE A 25 -9.13 -8.90 5.93
C PHE A 25 -9.46 -7.50 5.39
N LEU A 26 -10.00 -7.41 4.17
CA LEU A 26 -10.36 -6.13 3.56
C LEU A 26 -11.50 -5.44 4.28
N ASP A 27 -12.52 -6.17 4.74
CA ASP A 27 -13.61 -5.59 5.53
C ASP A 27 -13.08 -4.95 6.83
N TRP A 28 -12.13 -5.61 7.50
CA TRP A 28 -11.45 -5.02 8.67
C TRP A 28 -10.62 -3.79 8.30
N MET A 29 -9.86 -3.87 7.20
CA MET A 29 -8.99 -2.79 6.74
C MET A 29 -9.79 -1.55 6.33
N ASP A 30 -10.87 -1.73 5.56
CA ASP A 30 -11.80 -0.66 5.19
C ASP A 30 -12.39 0.01 6.44
N GLY A 31 -12.76 -0.78 7.46
CA GLY A 31 -13.19 -0.26 8.75
C GLY A 31 -12.11 0.54 9.48
N ALA A 32 -10.85 0.09 9.43
CA ALA A 32 -9.72 0.80 10.04
C ALA A 32 -9.41 2.14 9.34
N PHE A 33 -9.52 2.19 8.01
CA PHE A 33 -9.31 3.42 7.24
C PHE A 33 -10.51 4.38 7.26
N ALA A 34 -11.74 3.88 7.45
CA ALA A 34 -12.94 4.71 7.54
C ALA A 34 -13.19 5.30 8.94
N GLY A 35 -12.53 4.78 9.97
CA GLY A 35 -12.69 5.26 11.35
C GLY A 35 -11.88 6.52 11.65
N ASP A 36 -12.35 7.31 12.63
CA ASP A 36 -11.62 8.47 13.16
C ASP A 36 -10.43 8.07 14.07
N ASP A 37 -10.24 6.77 14.31
CA ASP A 37 -9.18 6.23 15.17
C ASP A 37 -8.01 5.72 14.33
N GLU A 38 -6.97 6.53 14.19
CA GLU A 38 -5.75 6.15 13.44
C GLU A 38 -4.90 5.09 14.17
N ARG A 39 -5.17 4.75 15.44
CA ARG A 39 -4.32 3.84 16.24
C ARG A 39 -4.08 2.46 15.59
N PRO A 40 -5.08 1.79 14.98
CA PRO A 40 -4.84 0.52 14.29
C PRO A 40 -3.91 0.65 13.08
N LEU A 41 -3.96 1.78 12.37
CA LEU A 41 -3.10 2.07 11.23
C LEU A 41 -1.67 2.38 11.70
N LEU A 42 -1.53 3.20 12.75
CA LEU A 42 -0.22 3.52 13.36
C LEU A 42 0.45 2.30 14.01
N ALA A 43 -0.33 1.39 14.62
CA ALA A 43 0.21 0.21 15.28
C ALA A 43 0.81 -0.84 14.31
N ALA A 44 0.57 -0.71 13.00
CA ALA A 44 1.03 -1.65 11.99
C ALA A 44 2.53 -1.60 11.78
N HIS A 45 3.13 -0.42 11.92
CA HIS A 45 4.56 -0.22 11.73
C HIS A 45 5.10 0.84 12.68
N PRO A 46 6.25 0.62 13.35
CA PRO A 46 6.86 1.65 14.21
C PRO A 46 7.32 2.91 13.46
N GLU A 47 7.29 2.87 12.12
CA GLU A 47 7.64 4.00 11.26
C GLU A 47 6.40 4.76 10.77
N HIS A 48 5.19 4.40 11.21
CA HIS A 48 3.99 5.19 10.94
C HIS A 48 3.86 6.30 12.00
N TYR A 49 3.85 7.55 11.54
CA TYR A 49 3.68 8.73 12.40
C TYR A 49 2.33 9.41 12.18
N VAL A 50 1.77 9.31 10.98
CA VAL A 50 0.42 9.79 10.60
C VAL A 50 -0.16 8.84 9.56
N MET A 51 -1.41 8.42 9.75
CA MET A 51 -2.17 7.57 8.81
C MET A 51 -3.63 8.03 8.84
N GLY A 52 -3.88 9.23 8.34
CA GLY A 52 -5.14 9.95 8.57
C GLY A 52 -5.62 10.72 7.36
N THR A 53 -6.69 11.51 7.54
CA THR A 53 -7.18 12.42 6.51
C THR A 53 -7.10 13.88 6.94
N ASP A 54 -6.81 14.76 6.00
CA ASP A 54 -6.89 16.21 6.17
C ASP A 54 -7.67 16.86 5.02
N ALA A 55 -7.58 18.19 4.88
CA ALA A 55 -8.29 18.95 3.85
C ALA A 55 -7.86 18.62 2.41
N ILE A 56 -6.70 18.00 2.21
CA ILE A 56 -6.18 17.58 0.90
C ILE A 56 -6.58 16.12 0.63
N GLY A 57 -6.46 15.24 1.62
CA GLY A 57 -6.86 13.85 1.47
C GLY A 57 -6.22 12.91 2.50
N ALA A 58 -6.05 11.64 2.13
CA ALA A 58 -5.39 10.65 2.96
C ALA A 58 -3.89 10.96 3.06
N ARG A 59 -3.45 11.49 4.21
CA ARG A 59 -2.07 11.87 4.49
C ARG A 59 -1.35 10.76 5.23
N VAL A 60 -0.17 10.43 4.73
CA VAL A 60 0.75 9.50 5.34
C VAL A 60 2.04 10.22 5.71
N VAL A 61 2.47 10.04 6.96
CA VAL A 61 3.82 10.43 7.39
C VAL A 61 4.50 9.18 7.92
N GLU A 62 5.50 8.71 7.19
CA GLU A 62 6.22 7.48 7.51
C GLU A 62 7.65 7.51 7.00
N ASN A 63 8.44 6.48 7.32
CA ASN A 63 9.71 6.28 6.66
C ASN A 63 9.52 5.66 5.26
N ILE A 64 10.09 6.29 4.23
CA ILE A 64 10.38 5.63 2.95
C ILE A 64 11.91 5.51 2.82
N GLY A 65 12.40 4.28 2.96
CA GLY A 65 13.84 4.07 3.08
C GLY A 65 14.38 4.65 4.39
N PRO A 66 15.51 5.37 4.39
CA PRO A 66 16.04 6.03 5.58
C PRO A 66 15.42 7.41 5.83
N HIS A 67 14.39 7.81 5.08
CA HIS A 67 13.86 9.18 5.09
C HIS A 67 12.46 9.23 5.68
N VAL A 68 12.21 10.17 6.59
CA VAL A 68 10.84 10.53 6.99
C VAL A 68 10.21 11.33 5.84
N CYS A 69 9.11 10.83 5.32
CA CYS A 69 8.38 11.38 4.19
C CYS A 69 6.97 11.77 4.61
N SER A 70 6.44 12.84 4.01
CA SER A 70 5.03 13.22 4.10
C SER A 70 4.48 13.22 2.68
N PHE A 71 3.45 12.42 2.44
CA PHE A 71 2.80 12.31 1.15
C PHE A 71 1.31 12.03 1.33
N TYR A 72 0.59 12.10 0.21
CA TYR A 72 -0.82 11.79 0.13
C TYR A 72 -1.03 10.56 -0.73
N MET A 73 -2.02 9.75 -0.36
CA MET A 73 -2.49 8.62 -1.16
C MET A 73 -3.84 8.97 -1.78
N GLY A 74 -4.05 8.58 -3.04
CA GLY A 74 -5.30 8.87 -3.72
C GLY A 74 -5.27 8.71 -5.23
N GLY A 75 -6.21 9.37 -5.89
CA GLY A 75 -6.52 9.22 -7.32
C GLY A 75 -7.58 8.15 -7.61
N TRP A 76 -8.11 7.48 -6.57
CA TRP A 76 -9.11 6.43 -6.68
C TRP A 76 -10.35 6.87 -7.46
N GLY A 77 -10.83 5.99 -8.35
CA GLY A 77 -12.02 6.23 -9.18
C GLY A 77 -11.84 7.29 -10.28
N THR A 78 -10.61 7.70 -10.58
CA THR A 78 -10.30 8.68 -11.63
C THR A 78 -9.25 8.14 -12.60
N ASP A 79 -9.06 8.82 -13.74
CA ASP A 79 -8.03 8.50 -14.74
C ASP A 79 -6.59 8.56 -14.17
N ALA A 80 -6.40 9.12 -12.98
CA ALA A 80 -5.11 9.11 -12.30
C ALA A 80 -4.62 7.68 -11.97
N MET A 81 -5.52 6.68 -11.95
CA MET A 81 -5.19 5.26 -11.75
C MET A 81 -5.02 4.46 -13.05
N ALA A 82 -5.21 5.07 -14.23
CA ALA A 82 -5.12 4.36 -15.52
C ALA A 82 -3.79 3.64 -15.73
N TRP A 83 -2.70 4.16 -15.15
CA TRP A 83 -1.37 3.52 -15.18
C TRP A 83 -1.36 2.07 -14.67
N ALA A 84 -2.29 1.70 -13.78
CA ALA A 84 -2.32 0.38 -13.18
C ALA A 84 -2.83 -0.70 -14.14
N GLU A 85 -3.49 -0.31 -15.25
CA GLU A 85 -3.90 -1.23 -16.31
C GLU A 85 -2.75 -1.55 -17.27
N ASP A 86 -1.85 -0.57 -17.47
CA ASP A 86 -0.71 -0.67 -18.39
C ASP A 86 0.58 -1.20 -17.73
N ALA A 87 0.55 -1.45 -16.40
CA ALA A 87 1.70 -1.94 -15.65
C ALA A 87 1.98 -3.44 -15.91
N ASP A 88 3.21 -3.89 -15.63
CA ASP A 88 3.63 -5.29 -15.84
C ASP A 88 3.23 -6.22 -14.67
N GLU A 89 3.00 -5.66 -13.49
CA GLU A 89 2.77 -6.37 -12.22
C GLU A 89 1.30 -6.74 -11.88
N PRO A 90 0.24 -6.25 -12.55
CA PRO A 90 -1.11 -6.78 -12.36
C PRO A 90 -1.15 -8.29 -12.54
N LEU A 91 -1.82 -8.97 -11.61
CA LEU A 91 -2.03 -10.41 -11.65
C LEU A 91 -3.40 -10.72 -12.28
N PRO A 92 -3.62 -11.95 -12.78
CA PRO A 92 -4.89 -12.32 -13.38
C PRO A 92 -6.06 -12.08 -12.43
N GLU A 93 -7.07 -11.33 -12.87
CA GLU A 93 -8.27 -11.01 -12.07
C GLU A 93 -9.02 -12.27 -11.61
N SER A 94 -8.94 -13.35 -12.39
CA SER A 94 -9.52 -14.66 -12.01
C SER A 94 -8.89 -15.28 -10.76
N GLU A 95 -7.66 -14.88 -10.42
CA GLU A 95 -6.92 -15.37 -9.25
C GLU A 95 -6.80 -14.31 -8.14
N PHE A 96 -6.71 -13.04 -8.53
CA PHE A 96 -6.57 -11.89 -7.63
C PHE A 96 -7.69 -10.85 -7.89
N PRO A 97 -8.96 -11.18 -7.58
CA PRO A 97 -10.11 -10.33 -7.93
C PRO A 97 -10.19 -9.04 -7.12
N ARG A 98 -9.44 -8.93 -6.01
CA ARG A 98 -9.44 -7.76 -5.14
C ARG A 98 -8.15 -6.99 -5.35
N LYS A 99 -8.26 -5.80 -5.93
CA LYS A 99 -7.14 -4.91 -6.29
C LYS A 99 -7.39 -3.51 -5.77
N MET A 100 -6.35 -2.88 -5.23
CA MET A 100 -6.32 -1.44 -5.00
C MET A 100 -5.06 -0.84 -5.62
N SER A 101 -5.21 0.28 -6.29
CA SER A 101 -4.10 1.10 -6.79
C SER A 101 -4.16 2.49 -6.17
N SER A 102 -3.01 3.14 -6.03
CA SER A 102 -2.92 4.51 -5.52
C SER A 102 -1.69 5.21 -6.07
N ASN A 103 -1.78 6.52 -6.29
CA ASN A 103 -0.60 7.37 -6.43
C ASN A 103 -0.19 7.87 -5.04
N LEU A 104 1.12 7.94 -4.81
CA LEU A 104 1.70 8.69 -3.70
C LEU A 104 2.08 10.07 -4.26
N PHE A 105 1.51 11.14 -3.74
CA PHE A 105 1.72 12.50 -4.27
C PHE A 105 2.03 13.52 -3.18
N LEU A 106 2.77 14.56 -3.54
CA LEU A 106 3.02 15.72 -2.69
C LEU A 106 1.83 16.68 -2.71
N GLU A 107 1.80 17.66 -1.80
CA GLU A 107 0.73 18.67 -1.72
C GLU A 107 0.52 19.45 -3.03
N ASP A 108 1.56 19.62 -3.85
CA ASP A 108 1.48 20.26 -5.17
C ASP A 108 0.97 19.33 -6.29
N GLY A 109 0.61 18.09 -5.96
CA GLY A 109 0.15 17.06 -6.90
C GLY A 109 1.27 16.27 -7.58
N THR A 110 2.54 16.54 -7.28
CA THR A 110 3.66 15.79 -7.85
C THR A 110 3.60 14.32 -7.42
N VAL A 111 3.49 13.40 -8.37
CA VAL A 111 3.53 11.95 -8.09
C VAL A 111 4.96 11.51 -7.79
N VAL A 112 5.17 10.97 -6.60
CA VAL A 112 6.47 10.52 -6.07
C VAL A 112 6.55 9.01 -5.85
N GLY A 113 5.44 8.31 -6.06
CA GLY A 113 5.38 6.86 -5.98
C GLY A 113 4.02 6.34 -6.42
N ARG A 114 3.89 5.02 -6.52
CA ARG A 114 2.61 4.35 -6.76
C ARG A 114 2.54 3.07 -5.97
N ALA A 115 1.33 2.62 -5.65
CA ALA A 115 1.08 1.34 -5.01
C ALA A 115 0.06 0.55 -5.82
N LEU A 116 0.29 -0.77 -5.92
CA LEU A 116 -0.63 -1.75 -6.47
C LEU A 116 -0.66 -2.95 -5.52
N ILE A 117 -1.77 -3.13 -4.81
CA ILE A 117 -1.96 -4.24 -3.88
C ILE A 117 -3.08 -5.15 -4.36
N GLN A 118 -2.82 -6.46 -4.36
CA GLN A 118 -3.69 -7.46 -4.96
C GLN A 118 -3.84 -8.67 -4.03
N PHE A 119 -5.08 -9.14 -3.86
CA PHE A 119 -5.41 -10.24 -2.95
C PHE A 119 -6.13 -11.37 -3.68
N GLY A 120 -5.66 -12.59 -3.45
CA GLY A 120 -6.24 -13.81 -4.00
C GLY A 120 -6.48 -14.82 -2.89
N ASP A 121 -7.73 -15.28 -2.77
CA ASP A 121 -8.08 -16.30 -1.80
C ASP A 121 -7.42 -17.65 -2.14
N THR A 122 -7.13 -18.41 -1.09
CA THR A 122 -6.58 -19.76 -1.14
C THR A 122 -7.49 -20.70 -0.33
N ALA A 123 -7.24 -22.00 -0.35
CA ALA A 123 -8.07 -22.97 0.36
C ALA A 123 -8.18 -22.71 1.87
N ASP A 124 -7.16 -22.09 2.49
CA ASP A 124 -7.09 -21.88 3.94
C ASP A 124 -6.74 -20.45 4.35
N GLY A 125 -6.79 -19.50 3.42
CA GLY A 125 -6.54 -18.07 3.69
C GLY A 125 -6.43 -17.26 2.41
N PHE A 126 -5.40 -16.43 2.28
CA PHE A 126 -5.16 -15.65 1.06
C PHE A 126 -3.68 -15.33 0.81
N THR A 127 -3.36 -14.94 -0.41
CA THR A 127 -2.07 -14.35 -0.80
C THR A 127 -2.25 -12.86 -1.05
N ALA A 128 -1.41 -12.03 -0.44
CA ALA A 128 -1.28 -10.61 -0.74
C ALA A 128 -0.03 -10.36 -1.58
N ASN A 129 -0.19 -9.74 -2.75
CA ASN A 129 0.91 -9.20 -3.55
C ASN A 129 0.90 -7.68 -3.39
N LEU A 130 1.96 -7.16 -2.79
CA LEU A 130 2.09 -5.76 -2.39
C LEU A 130 3.19 -5.11 -3.24
N THR A 131 2.79 -4.49 -4.35
CA THR A 131 3.72 -3.85 -5.28
C THR A 131 3.80 -2.36 -5.01
N VAL A 132 5.02 -1.85 -4.91
CA VAL A 132 5.30 -0.40 -4.86
C VAL A 132 6.14 -0.01 -6.07
N TYR A 133 5.95 1.21 -6.54
CA TYR A 133 6.69 1.82 -7.62
C TYR A 133 7.36 3.09 -7.12
N PHE A 134 8.68 3.19 -7.28
CA PHE A 134 9.41 4.43 -7.02
C PHE A 134 10.07 4.97 -8.29
N PRO A 135 10.21 6.30 -8.43
CA PRO A 135 10.89 6.92 -9.56
C PRO A 135 12.24 6.27 -9.85
N THR A 136 12.62 6.11 -11.12
CA THR A 136 13.94 5.52 -11.49
C THR A 136 15.13 6.33 -10.98
N SER A 137 14.90 7.59 -10.63
CA SER A 137 15.88 8.47 -9.98
C SER A 137 16.07 8.20 -8.48
N CYS A 138 15.18 7.44 -7.84
CA CYS A 138 15.30 7.04 -6.44
C CYS A 138 16.40 5.99 -6.26
N PRO A 139 17.23 6.09 -5.20
CA PRO A 139 18.16 5.04 -4.83
C PRO A 139 17.47 3.68 -4.62
N LYS A 140 18.12 2.59 -5.04
CA LYS A 140 17.55 1.23 -4.96
C LYS A 140 17.21 0.81 -3.54
N ASP A 141 17.98 1.24 -2.55
CA ASP A 141 17.76 0.94 -1.14
C ASP A 141 16.44 1.52 -0.60
N VAL A 142 15.92 2.61 -1.19
CA VAL A 142 14.58 3.13 -0.89
C VAL A 142 13.52 2.09 -1.21
N LEU A 143 13.58 1.48 -2.40
CA LEU A 143 12.69 0.39 -2.81
C LEU A 143 12.89 -0.82 -1.90
N ASP A 144 14.13 -1.29 -1.73
CA ASP A 144 14.42 -2.50 -0.93
C ASP A 144 13.95 -2.36 0.53
N HIS A 145 14.00 -1.15 1.11
CA HIS A 145 13.48 -0.87 2.45
C HIS A 145 11.95 -0.87 2.48
N HIS A 146 11.28 -0.24 1.52
CA HIS A 146 9.82 -0.19 1.50
C HIS A 146 9.20 -1.59 1.28
N LEU A 147 9.89 -2.49 0.56
CA LEU A 147 9.47 -3.90 0.48
C LEU A 147 9.46 -4.58 1.85
N ARG A 148 10.44 -4.27 2.71
CA ARG A 148 10.47 -4.79 4.09
C ARG A 148 9.41 -4.13 4.97
N HIS A 149 9.17 -2.83 4.76
CA HIS A 149 8.11 -2.08 5.41
C HIS A 149 6.74 -2.75 5.17
N TYR A 150 6.38 -3.00 3.90
CA TYR A 150 5.16 -3.74 3.53
C TYR A 150 5.06 -5.11 4.21
N ALA A 151 6.18 -5.83 4.37
CA ALA A 151 6.14 -7.14 5.03
C ALA A 151 5.74 -7.03 6.51
N VAL A 152 6.20 -6.00 7.21
CA VAL A 152 5.89 -5.78 8.63
C VAL A 152 4.48 -5.19 8.80
N GLU A 153 4.17 -4.16 8.04
CA GLU A 153 2.89 -3.44 8.05
C GLU A 153 1.73 -4.40 7.80
N PHE A 154 1.67 -5.02 6.62
CA PHE A 154 0.56 -5.89 6.27
C PHE A 154 0.49 -7.13 7.14
N ARG A 155 1.63 -7.68 7.60
CA ARG A 155 1.61 -8.78 8.56
C ARG A 155 0.90 -8.36 9.84
N ASN A 156 1.20 -7.19 10.38
CA ASN A 156 0.61 -6.73 11.63
C ASN A 156 -0.88 -6.40 11.47
N TRP A 157 -1.29 -5.81 10.35
CA TRP A 157 -2.69 -5.65 9.99
C TRP A 157 -3.44 -6.98 9.86
N ILE A 158 -2.85 -7.96 9.18
CA ILE A 158 -3.45 -9.31 9.05
C ILE A 158 -3.64 -9.95 10.42
N VAL A 159 -2.66 -9.83 11.32
CA VAL A 159 -2.75 -10.35 12.70
C VAL A 159 -3.84 -9.61 13.49
N ALA A 160 -3.94 -8.28 13.35
CA ALA A 160 -4.96 -7.48 14.01
C ALA A 160 -6.37 -7.84 13.53
N ALA A 161 -6.57 -7.98 12.21
CA ALA A 161 -7.82 -8.42 11.62
C ALA A 161 -8.23 -9.82 12.11
N ALA A 162 -7.28 -10.76 12.18
CA ALA A 162 -7.54 -12.09 12.70
C ALA A 162 -7.94 -12.06 14.19
N ALA A 163 -7.31 -11.21 15.00
CA ALA A 163 -7.62 -11.05 16.42
C ALA A 163 -8.98 -10.38 16.68
N ALA A 164 -9.39 -9.43 15.82
CA ALA A 164 -10.68 -8.74 15.95
C ALA A 164 -11.91 -9.65 15.71
N ARG A 165 -11.69 -10.84 15.14
CA ARG A 165 -12.73 -11.88 14.92
C ARG A 165 -12.93 -12.80 16.13
N ALA A 166 -12.00 -12.79 17.09
CA ALA A 166 -11.93 -13.74 18.20
C ALA A 166 -12.78 -13.33 19.42
#